data_AF-A0A1H6VNY2-F1
#
_entry.id   AF-A0A1H6VNY2-F1
#
_cell.length_a   1.000
_cell.length_b   1.000
_cell.length_c   1.000
_cell.angle_alpha   90.00
_cell.angle_beta   90.00
_cell.angle_gamma   90.00
#
_symmetry.space_group_name_H-M   'P 1'
#
loop_
_entity.id
_entity.type
_entity.pdbx_description
1 polymer ?
#
loop_
_entity_poly.entity_id
_entity_poly.type
_entity_poly.pdbx_seq_one_letter_code
_entity_poly.pdbx_strand_id
1 'polypeptide(L)'
;MNSRKIKTWAWVHKWSSLVCTVFMLLLCLTGLPLIFHHEIGHLLGTEVEAPKMPAGTPRISLDRVLDIAKAQHPERVVQFVSQPEDDDGLWFVTLTPTPAPTDDFKSIAVDARTGTILAQPKFDEGFMYVMFKLHVDLFAGLPGKLFLGFMGLLLLVAIVSGVVLYSPFMRKLDFGTVRREKRPRLKWLDLHNLLGVVTLVWLFVVGSTGMINTWADLLIKYWQYDQLSALLTPYKNEPVVAVNERASVQRSMDAALQHAPGMKLSFIAFPGTSFSSPHHTTFFVRGSEPFTSKLFQPVLVDAKTAQVSASPKLPWYLTALLVSQPLHFGDYGGMPMQIIWALLDVATIIVLGSGLYLWLKRGNTVPVASKAKPAAHEAPQLPGPSQPEPAPAMKVQA
;
A
#
# COMPACT_ATOMS: atom_id res chain seq x y z
N MET A 1 -11.79 -26.46 21.27
CA MET A 1 -11.75 -26.67 19.79
C MET A 1 -11.23 -28.08 19.52
N ASN A 2 -11.85 -28.86 18.63
CA ASN A 2 -11.40 -30.24 18.33
C ASN A 2 -10.01 -30.24 17.66
N SER A 3 -9.15 -31.21 17.99
CA SER A 3 -7.77 -31.37 17.48
C SER A 3 -7.69 -31.32 15.95
N ARG A 4 -8.68 -31.89 15.24
CA ARG A 4 -8.74 -31.83 13.77
C ARG A 4 -8.87 -30.40 13.24
N LYS A 5 -9.71 -29.56 13.88
CA LYS A 5 -9.90 -28.15 13.51
C LYS A 5 -8.62 -27.34 13.73
N ILE A 6 -7.91 -27.56 14.83
CA ILE A 6 -6.62 -26.90 15.11
C ILE A 6 -5.59 -27.23 14.02
N LYS A 7 -5.51 -28.51 13.61
CA LYS A 7 -4.59 -28.93 12.54
C LYS A 7 -4.92 -28.26 11.20
N THR A 8 -6.20 -28.14 10.85
CA THR A 8 -6.63 -27.45 9.62
C THR A 8 -6.25 -25.97 9.65
N TRP A 9 -6.58 -25.24 10.72
CA TRP A 9 -6.22 -23.82 10.82
C TRP A 9 -4.70 -23.60 10.83
N ALA A 10 -3.94 -24.47 11.49
CA ALA A 10 -2.48 -24.43 11.47
C ALA A 10 -1.91 -24.70 10.07
N TRP A 11 -2.55 -25.56 9.28
CA TRP A 11 -2.17 -25.80 7.90
C TRP A 11 -2.47 -24.58 7.01
N VAL A 12 -3.67 -24.00 7.15
CA VAL A 12 -4.08 -22.79 6.41
C VAL A 12 -3.11 -21.65 6.73
N HIS A 13 -2.94 -21.32 8.01
CA HIS A 13 -2.03 -20.27 8.45
C HIS A 13 -0.61 -20.50 7.93
N LYS A 14 -0.08 -21.71 8.04
CA LYS A 14 1.28 -22.04 7.58
C LYS A 14 1.46 -21.74 6.09
N TRP A 15 0.54 -22.18 5.23
CA TRP A 15 0.73 -22.05 3.79
C TRP A 15 0.35 -20.67 3.28
N SER A 16 -0.74 -20.06 3.79
CA SER A 16 -1.08 -18.70 3.40
C SER A 16 0.00 -17.71 3.83
N SER A 17 0.55 -17.84 5.06
CA SER A 17 1.67 -17.00 5.50
C SER A 17 2.94 -17.27 4.71
N LEU A 18 3.36 -18.53 4.54
CA LEU A 18 4.64 -18.83 3.89
C LEU A 18 4.70 -18.37 2.43
N VAL A 19 3.60 -18.55 1.69
CA VAL A 19 3.53 -18.13 0.28
C VAL A 19 3.64 -16.62 0.15
N CYS A 20 2.94 -15.85 1.00
CA CYS A 20 2.97 -14.39 0.90
C CYS A 20 4.17 -13.73 1.61
N THR A 21 4.85 -14.42 2.54
CA THR A 21 5.86 -13.82 3.44
C THR A 21 6.97 -13.07 2.71
N VAL A 22 7.53 -13.65 1.64
CA VAL A 22 8.64 -13.00 0.90
C VAL A 22 8.18 -11.69 0.26
N PHE A 23 6.96 -11.67 -0.29
CA PHE A 23 6.39 -10.46 -0.89
C PHE A 23 5.97 -9.44 0.16
N MET A 24 5.38 -9.88 1.28
CA MET A 24 5.06 -8.98 2.38
C MET A 24 6.31 -8.36 3.01
N LEU A 25 7.42 -9.11 3.11
CA LEU A 25 8.71 -8.56 3.54
C LEU A 25 9.20 -7.50 2.56
N LEU A 26 9.13 -7.75 1.24
CA LEU A 26 9.46 -6.76 0.22
C LEU A 26 8.58 -5.52 0.37
N LEU A 27 7.27 -5.68 0.57
CA LEU A 27 6.34 -4.55 0.75
C LEU A 27 6.65 -3.76 2.02
N CYS A 28 6.92 -4.39 3.16
CA CYS A 28 7.34 -3.67 4.36
C CYS A 28 8.66 -2.90 4.13
N LEU A 29 9.68 -3.58 3.58
CA LEU A 29 10.99 -2.95 3.33
C LEU A 29 10.93 -1.76 2.37
N THR A 30 10.07 -1.84 1.37
CA THR A 30 9.85 -0.75 0.39
C THR A 30 8.86 0.29 0.90
N GLY A 31 7.92 -0.08 1.77
CA GLY A 31 6.93 0.80 2.38
C GLY A 31 7.54 1.70 3.45
N LEU A 32 8.51 1.20 4.22
CA LEU A 32 9.18 1.95 5.28
C LEU A 32 9.75 3.31 4.81
N PRO A 33 10.53 3.40 3.71
CA PRO A 33 10.95 4.70 3.19
C PRO A 33 9.79 5.51 2.59
N LEU A 34 8.75 4.87 2.01
CA LEU A 34 7.60 5.58 1.42
C LEU A 34 6.74 6.32 2.47
N ILE A 35 6.74 5.85 3.72
CA ILE A 35 6.10 6.57 4.85
C ILE A 35 6.69 7.99 4.98
N PHE A 36 7.99 8.15 4.71
CA PHE A 36 8.73 9.41 4.87
C PHE A 36 9.07 10.07 3.52
N HIS A 37 8.20 9.93 2.53
CA HIS A 37 8.53 10.35 1.17
C HIS A 37 8.80 11.85 1.04
N HIS A 38 8.06 12.73 1.73
CA HIS A 38 8.32 14.16 1.75
C HIS A 38 9.67 14.46 2.41
N GLU A 39 9.95 13.88 3.58
CA GLU A 39 11.19 14.12 4.32
C GLU A 39 12.41 13.65 3.53
N ILE A 40 12.33 12.47 2.92
CA ILE A 40 13.38 11.96 2.03
C ILE A 40 13.50 12.85 0.79
N GLY A 41 12.37 13.32 0.24
CA GLY A 41 12.35 14.24 -0.89
C GLY A 41 13.08 15.55 -0.60
N HIS A 42 12.82 16.18 0.55
CA HIS A 42 13.52 17.37 1.01
C HIS A 42 15.01 17.10 1.26
N LEU A 43 15.35 15.96 1.89
CA LEU A 43 16.74 15.58 2.16
C LEU A 43 17.54 15.32 0.86
N LEU A 44 16.90 14.76 -0.17
CA LEU A 44 17.51 14.52 -1.47
C LEU A 44 17.43 15.72 -2.41
N GLY A 45 16.72 16.79 -2.03
CA GLY A 45 16.51 17.97 -2.87
C GLY A 45 15.64 17.70 -4.10
N THR A 46 14.80 16.66 -4.05
CA THR A 46 13.89 16.30 -5.15
C THR A 46 12.51 16.95 -5.00
N GLU A 47 12.19 17.48 -3.81
CA GLU A 47 10.94 18.20 -3.56
C GLU A 47 11.03 19.63 -4.11
N VAL A 48 10.00 20.04 -4.87
CA VAL A 48 9.93 21.39 -5.45
C VAL A 48 9.05 22.26 -4.58
N GLU A 49 9.62 23.31 -3.99
CA GLU A 49 8.87 24.29 -3.19
C GLU A 49 8.77 25.62 -3.92
N ALA A 50 7.59 26.25 -3.83
CA ALA A 50 7.44 27.62 -4.28
C ALA A 50 8.15 28.59 -3.31
N PRO A 51 8.87 29.62 -3.81
CA PRO A 51 9.48 30.63 -2.95
C PRO A 51 8.49 31.27 -1.98
N LYS A 52 8.93 31.58 -0.75
CA LYS A 52 8.11 32.31 0.20
C LYS A 52 7.88 33.74 -0.30
N MET A 53 6.62 34.14 -0.44
CA MET A 53 6.21 35.48 -0.86
C MET A 53 5.20 36.05 0.14
N PRO A 54 5.00 37.38 0.19
CA PRO A 54 3.98 37.99 1.04
C PRO A 54 2.59 37.38 0.84
N ALA A 55 1.83 37.25 1.93
CA ALA A 55 0.46 36.77 1.87
C ALA A 55 -0.38 37.67 0.95
N GLY A 56 -1.22 37.06 0.11
CA GLY A 56 -2.05 37.80 -0.86
C GLY A 56 -1.32 38.27 -2.11
N THR A 57 -0.08 37.82 -2.35
CA THR A 57 0.59 38.04 -3.65
C THR A 57 -0.32 37.56 -4.79
N PRO A 58 -0.68 38.44 -5.76
CA PRO A 58 -1.56 38.07 -6.85
C PRO A 58 -1.00 36.90 -7.67
N ARG A 59 -1.91 36.06 -8.17
CA ARG A 59 -1.57 34.95 -9.06
C ARG A 59 -1.64 35.38 -10.51
N ILE A 60 -0.77 34.83 -11.35
CA ILE A 60 -0.96 34.92 -12.80
C ILE A 60 -2.11 34.00 -13.22
N SER A 61 -2.72 34.28 -14.36
CA SER A 61 -3.77 33.41 -14.88
C SER A 61 -3.22 32.02 -15.19
N LEU A 62 -4.06 31.00 -15.01
CA LEU A 62 -3.71 29.64 -15.39
C LEU A 62 -3.38 29.54 -16.88
N ASP A 63 -4.04 30.31 -17.74
CA ASP A 63 -3.68 30.42 -19.17
C ASP A 63 -2.21 30.80 -19.35
N ARG A 64 -1.71 31.78 -18.59
CA ARG A 64 -0.32 32.22 -18.67
C ARG A 64 0.65 31.14 -18.16
N VAL A 65 0.28 30.41 -17.12
CA VAL A 65 1.06 29.26 -16.62
C VAL A 65 1.20 28.20 -17.72
N LEU A 66 0.11 27.90 -18.43
CA LEU A 66 0.11 26.93 -19.52
C LEU A 66 0.98 27.39 -20.69
N ASP A 67 0.90 28.66 -21.08
CA ASP A 67 1.75 29.22 -22.14
C ASP A 67 3.24 29.07 -21.81
N ILE A 68 3.63 29.36 -20.56
CA ILE A 68 5.01 29.25 -20.08
C ILE A 68 5.50 27.81 -20.14
N ALA A 69 4.69 26.88 -19.60
CA ALA A 69 5.03 25.45 -19.60
C ALA A 69 5.11 24.90 -21.04
N LYS A 70 4.13 25.23 -21.88
CA LYS A 70 4.07 24.79 -23.28
C LYS A 70 5.22 25.33 -24.12
N ALA A 71 5.74 26.53 -23.81
CA ALA A 71 6.91 27.08 -24.49
C ALA A 71 8.19 26.26 -24.27
N GLN A 72 8.28 25.46 -23.20
CA GLN A 72 9.43 24.55 -22.98
C GLN A 72 9.36 23.29 -23.84
N HIS A 73 8.15 22.83 -24.17
CA HIS A 73 7.89 21.67 -25.02
C HIS A 73 6.79 21.97 -26.05
N PRO A 74 7.07 22.79 -27.09
CA PRO A 74 6.08 23.21 -28.07
C PRO A 74 5.43 22.04 -28.84
N GLU A 75 6.14 20.92 -28.97
CA GLU A 75 5.72 19.71 -29.66
C GLU A 75 4.72 18.85 -28.87
N ARG A 76 4.58 19.08 -27.55
CA ARG A 76 3.78 18.25 -26.64
C ARG A 76 2.48 18.90 -26.24
N VAL A 77 1.41 18.13 -26.04
CA VAL A 77 0.13 18.65 -25.54
C VAL A 77 0.08 18.63 -24.01
N VAL A 78 -0.64 19.57 -23.40
CA VAL A 78 -0.93 19.54 -21.97
C VAL A 78 -1.98 18.47 -21.71
N GLN A 79 -1.62 17.46 -20.92
CA GLN A 79 -2.50 16.35 -20.56
C GLN A 79 -3.20 16.63 -19.22
N PHE A 80 -2.41 17.01 -18.21
CA PHE A 80 -2.89 17.27 -16.86
C PHE A 80 -2.23 18.51 -16.29
N VAL A 81 -2.94 19.16 -15.37
CA VAL A 81 -2.39 20.19 -14.48
C VAL A 81 -2.82 19.87 -13.06
N SER A 82 -1.90 19.91 -12.10
CA SER A 82 -2.20 19.66 -10.69
C SER A 82 -1.51 20.66 -9.78
N GLN A 83 -1.98 20.73 -8.54
CA GLN A 83 -1.32 21.43 -7.45
C GLN A 83 -0.96 20.42 -6.35
N PRO A 84 0.15 20.62 -5.62
CA PRO A 84 0.37 19.94 -4.34
C PRO A 84 -0.85 20.07 -3.41
N GLU A 85 -1.04 19.08 -2.53
CA GLU A 85 -2.18 19.09 -1.62
C GLU A 85 -2.15 20.29 -0.65
N ASP A 86 -0.95 20.68 -0.22
CA ASP A 86 -0.70 21.68 0.82
C ASP A 86 -0.05 22.98 0.29
N ASP A 87 0.17 23.10 -1.03
CA ASP A 87 0.77 24.29 -1.65
C ASP A 87 0.01 24.69 -2.91
N ASP A 88 -0.66 25.85 -2.84
CA ASP A 88 -1.40 26.43 -3.96
C ASP A 88 -0.60 27.52 -4.71
N GLY A 89 0.65 27.73 -4.33
CA GLY A 89 1.65 28.56 -4.98
C GLY A 89 2.39 27.85 -6.11
N LEU A 90 2.16 26.56 -6.31
CA LEU A 90 2.81 25.73 -7.31
C LEU A 90 1.81 25.09 -8.27
N TRP A 91 2.17 25.06 -9.56
CA TRP A 91 1.49 24.26 -10.58
C TRP A 91 2.46 23.25 -11.17
N PHE A 92 2.02 21.99 -11.25
CA PHE A 92 2.66 20.99 -12.10
C PHE A 92 1.87 20.85 -13.40
N VAL A 93 2.54 21.10 -14.52
CA VAL A 93 1.97 20.93 -15.86
C VAL A 93 2.57 19.69 -16.50
N THR A 94 1.74 18.67 -16.76
CA THR A 94 2.15 17.41 -17.39
C THR A 94 1.91 17.48 -18.89
N LEU A 95 2.98 17.35 -19.67
CA LEU A 95 3.01 17.41 -21.12
C LEU A 95 3.36 16.05 -21.74
N THR A 96 2.59 15.62 -22.73
CA THR A 96 2.75 14.34 -23.43
C THR A 96 2.71 14.54 -24.95
N PRO A 97 3.19 13.58 -25.77
CA PRO A 97 3.09 13.68 -27.23
C PRO A 97 1.65 13.77 -27.74
N THR A 98 0.72 13.07 -27.08
CA THR A 98 -0.72 13.08 -27.41
C THR A 98 -1.56 13.04 -26.13
N PRO A 99 -2.87 13.36 -26.19
CA PRO A 99 -3.76 13.28 -25.02
C PRO A 99 -3.90 11.86 -24.44
N ALA A 100 -3.55 10.82 -25.22
CA ALA A 100 -3.66 9.43 -24.79
C ALA A 100 -2.68 9.10 -23.64
N PRO A 101 -3.03 8.13 -22.76
CA PRO A 101 -2.12 7.67 -21.71
C PRO A 101 -0.79 7.19 -22.27
N THR A 102 0.31 7.64 -21.66
CA THR A 102 1.68 7.31 -22.08
C THR A 102 2.65 7.46 -20.92
N ASP A 103 3.73 6.69 -20.95
CA ASP A 103 4.86 6.84 -20.03
C ASP A 103 5.86 7.91 -20.51
N ASP A 104 5.76 8.38 -21.76
CA ASP A 104 6.53 9.52 -22.27
C ASP A 104 5.86 10.84 -21.87
N PHE A 105 6.16 11.32 -20.67
CA PHE A 105 5.69 12.60 -20.16
C PHE A 105 6.83 13.51 -19.69
N LYS A 106 6.54 14.82 -19.66
CA LYS A 106 7.38 15.86 -19.05
C LYS A 106 6.53 16.61 -18.05
N SER A 107 7.05 16.84 -16.85
CA SER A 107 6.38 17.67 -15.86
C SER A 107 7.17 18.95 -15.65
N ILE A 108 6.46 20.07 -15.64
CA ILE A 108 7.04 21.40 -15.41
C ILE A 108 6.39 22.00 -14.19
N ALA A 109 7.21 22.34 -13.20
CA ALA A 109 6.81 23.02 -11.99
C ALA A 109 6.91 24.54 -12.22
N VAL A 110 5.79 25.25 -12.12
CA VAL A 110 5.69 26.69 -12.36
C VAL A 110 5.13 27.39 -11.13
N ASP A 111 5.78 28.47 -10.71
CA ASP A 111 5.25 29.32 -9.63
C ASP A 111 3.96 30.00 -10.08
N ALA A 112 2.88 29.80 -9.31
CA ALA A 112 1.53 30.30 -9.62
C ALA A 112 1.40 31.83 -9.56
N ARG A 113 2.39 32.53 -9.00
CA ARG A 113 2.39 33.99 -8.79
C ARG A 113 3.28 34.71 -9.79
N THR A 114 4.46 34.15 -10.06
CA THR A 114 5.46 34.81 -10.93
C THR A 114 5.52 34.22 -12.33
N GLY A 115 5.07 32.98 -12.54
CA GLY A 115 5.29 32.24 -13.77
C GLY A 115 6.73 31.75 -13.95
N THR A 116 7.57 31.85 -12.92
CA THR A 116 8.93 31.31 -12.97
C THR A 116 8.87 29.79 -13.02
N ILE A 117 9.64 29.18 -13.93
CA ILE A 117 9.83 27.72 -13.94
C ILE A 117 10.77 27.38 -12.80
N LEU A 118 10.28 26.63 -11.82
CA LEU A 118 11.02 26.26 -10.62
C LEU A 118 11.82 24.98 -10.85
N ALA A 119 11.23 24.01 -11.54
CA ALA A 119 11.86 22.73 -11.81
C ALA A 119 11.18 21.99 -12.97
N GLN A 120 11.88 20.98 -13.50
CA GLN A 120 11.31 19.95 -14.37
C GLN A 120 11.50 18.59 -13.68
N PRO A 121 10.64 18.26 -12.69
CA PRO A 121 10.81 17.04 -11.90
C PRO A 121 10.67 15.81 -12.78
N LYS A 122 11.55 14.85 -12.56
CA LYS A 122 11.51 13.54 -13.19
C LYS A 122 10.98 12.54 -12.17
N PHE A 123 9.69 12.22 -12.30
CA PHE A 123 9.00 11.32 -11.37
C PHE A 123 9.26 9.83 -11.65
N ASP A 124 10.00 9.51 -12.71
CA ASP A 124 10.27 8.17 -13.22
C ASP A 124 11.71 7.69 -12.94
N GLU A 125 12.48 8.41 -12.12
CA GLU A 125 13.84 8.03 -11.73
C GLU A 125 14.10 8.22 -10.22
N GLY A 126 15.22 7.68 -9.75
CA GLY A 126 15.69 7.86 -8.38
C GLY A 126 15.24 6.78 -7.39
N PHE A 127 15.77 6.87 -6.17
CA PHE A 127 15.57 5.87 -5.11
C PHE A 127 14.09 5.70 -4.74
N MET A 128 13.38 6.82 -4.55
CA MET A 128 11.96 6.81 -4.16
C MET A 128 11.08 6.19 -5.25
N TYR A 129 11.37 6.44 -6.53
CA TYR A 129 10.68 5.79 -7.64
C TYR A 129 10.86 4.27 -7.63
N VAL A 130 12.09 3.79 -7.41
CA VAL A 130 12.37 2.34 -7.34
C VAL A 130 11.62 1.69 -6.17
N MET A 131 11.63 2.31 -4.98
CA MET A 131 10.88 1.81 -3.83
C MET A 131 9.37 1.77 -4.14
N PHE A 132 8.82 2.84 -4.73
CA PHE A 132 7.42 2.93 -5.11
C PHE A 132 7.02 1.85 -6.12
N LYS A 133 7.79 1.66 -7.20
CA LYS A 133 7.49 0.66 -8.23
C LYS A 133 7.59 -0.76 -7.69
N LEU A 134 8.58 -1.08 -6.87
CA LEU A 134 8.64 -2.37 -6.20
C LEU A 134 7.43 -2.59 -5.29
N HIS A 135 7.01 -1.57 -4.55
CA HIS A 135 5.91 -1.66 -3.61
C HIS A 135 4.54 -1.81 -4.29
N VAL A 136 4.31 -1.08 -5.38
CA VAL A 136 2.99 -1.00 -6.01
C VAL A 136 2.79 -2.05 -7.10
N ASP A 137 3.82 -2.36 -7.89
CA ASP A 137 3.65 -3.20 -9.08
C ASP A 137 4.81 -4.11 -9.45
N LEU A 138 5.89 -4.17 -8.67
CA LEU A 138 7.09 -4.96 -8.97
C LEU A 138 7.70 -4.68 -10.35
N PHE A 139 7.52 -3.47 -10.90
CA PHE A 139 7.86 -3.11 -12.28
C PHE A 139 7.11 -3.93 -13.35
N ALA A 140 6.04 -4.61 -12.97
CA ALA A 140 5.23 -5.46 -13.87
C ALA A 140 3.86 -4.86 -14.19
N GLY A 141 3.62 -3.59 -13.82
CA GLY A 141 2.36 -2.88 -14.11
C GLY A 141 1.13 -3.60 -13.55
N LEU A 142 0.05 -3.69 -14.33
CA LEU A 142 -1.20 -4.32 -13.88
C LEU A 142 -1.01 -5.79 -13.43
N PRO A 143 -0.30 -6.67 -14.16
CA PRO A 143 0.02 -8.02 -13.67
C PRO A 143 0.66 -8.03 -12.27
N GLY A 144 1.61 -7.13 -12.01
CA GLY A 144 2.27 -7.01 -10.71
C GLY A 144 1.33 -6.54 -9.61
N LYS A 145 0.49 -5.54 -9.88
CA LYS A 145 -0.58 -5.09 -8.96
C LYS A 145 -1.49 -6.26 -8.58
N LEU A 146 -2.02 -7.00 -9.56
CA LEU A 146 -2.93 -8.13 -9.30
C LEU A 146 -2.26 -9.27 -8.54
N PHE A 147 -1.00 -9.56 -8.86
CA PHE A 147 -0.21 -10.53 -8.13
C PHE A 147 -0.01 -10.13 -6.66
N LEU A 148 0.39 -8.88 -6.40
CA LEU A 148 0.51 -8.35 -5.04
C LEU A 148 -0.84 -8.33 -4.32
N GLY A 149 -1.94 -8.05 -5.03
CA GLY A 149 -3.30 -8.12 -4.49
C GLY A 149 -3.66 -9.51 -4.01
N PHE A 150 -3.31 -10.55 -4.79
CA PHE A 150 -3.46 -11.95 -4.36
C PHE A 150 -2.58 -12.27 -3.14
N MET A 151 -1.35 -11.76 -3.08
CA MET A 151 -0.50 -11.92 -1.89
C MET A 151 -1.08 -11.21 -0.67
N GLY A 152 -1.71 -10.04 -0.85
CA GLY A 152 -2.47 -9.34 0.19
C GLY A 152 -3.67 -10.17 0.69
N LEU A 153 -4.42 -10.81 -0.20
CA LEU A 153 -5.50 -11.72 0.18
C LEU A 153 -4.98 -12.90 1.03
N LEU A 154 -3.85 -13.50 0.65
CA LEU A 154 -3.21 -14.56 1.44
C LEU A 154 -2.76 -14.08 2.83
N LEU A 155 -2.26 -12.83 2.93
CA LEU A 155 -1.97 -12.19 4.20
C LEU A 155 -3.24 -12.08 5.07
N LEU A 156 -4.37 -11.63 4.52
CA LEU A 156 -5.63 -11.55 5.29
C LEU A 156 -6.07 -12.93 5.80
N VAL A 157 -5.98 -13.96 4.96
CA VAL A 157 -6.23 -15.35 5.38
C VAL A 157 -5.26 -15.79 6.48
N ALA A 158 -3.98 -15.42 6.38
CA ALA A 158 -2.97 -15.71 7.40
C ALA A 158 -3.29 -15.02 8.74
N ILE A 159 -3.75 -13.77 8.71
CA ILE A 159 -4.14 -13.01 9.90
C ILE A 159 -5.36 -13.66 10.57
N VAL A 160 -6.44 -13.91 9.82
CA VAL A 160 -7.66 -14.52 10.36
C VAL A 160 -7.37 -15.89 10.96
N SER A 161 -6.62 -16.73 10.24
CA SER A 161 -6.22 -18.05 10.75
C SER A 161 -5.26 -17.96 11.95
N GLY A 162 -4.39 -16.95 12.00
CA GLY A 162 -3.51 -16.66 13.13
C GLY A 162 -4.29 -16.30 14.40
N VAL A 163 -5.32 -15.45 14.29
CA VAL A 163 -6.22 -15.10 15.41
C VAL A 163 -6.94 -16.33 15.96
N VAL A 164 -7.45 -17.19 15.07
CA VAL A 164 -8.10 -18.46 15.48
C VAL A 164 -7.13 -19.37 16.23
N LEU A 165 -5.85 -19.38 15.84
CA LEU A 165 -4.81 -20.14 16.51
C LEU A 165 -4.30 -19.46 17.79
N TYR A 166 -4.38 -18.14 17.94
CA TYR A 166 -3.82 -17.43 19.09
C TYR A 166 -4.38 -17.94 20.43
N SER A 167 -5.70 -18.10 20.52
CA SER A 167 -6.39 -18.51 21.76
C SER A 167 -5.85 -19.82 22.37
N PRO A 168 -5.78 -20.97 21.65
CA PRO A 168 -5.26 -22.21 22.24
C PRO A 168 -3.79 -22.16 22.66
N PHE A 169 -2.95 -21.30 22.07
CA PHE A 169 -1.52 -21.22 22.41
C PHE A 169 -1.21 -20.20 23.52
N MET A 170 -1.99 -19.12 23.63
CA MET A 170 -1.72 -18.00 24.55
C MET A 170 -2.65 -17.92 25.75
N ARG A 171 -3.75 -18.68 25.80
CA ARG A 171 -4.72 -18.62 26.93
C ARG A 171 -4.14 -18.92 28.32
N LYS A 172 -2.95 -19.53 28.41
CA LYS A 172 -2.28 -19.87 29.69
C LYS A 172 -1.12 -18.94 30.05
N LEU A 173 -0.89 -17.88 29.27
CA LEU A 173 0.19 -16.92 29.46
C LEU A 173 -0.43 -15.53 29.65
N ASP A 174 0.12 -14.76 30.58
CA ASP A 174 -0.25 -13.36 30.72
C ASP A 174 0.21 -12.58 29.47
N PHE A 175 -0.57 -11.58 29.08
CA PHE A 175 -0.24 -10.74 27.93
C PHE A 175 1.15 -10.11 28.11
N GLY A 176 1.99 -10.19 27.07
CA GLY A 176 3.37 -9.68 27.11
C GLY A 176 4.42 -10.67 27.64
N THR A 177 4.04 -11.89 28.05
CA THR A 177 5.01 -12.89 28.51
C THR A 177 5.89 -13.39 27.37
N VAL A 178 7.20 -13.08 27.41
CA VAL A 178 8.22 -13.66 26.53
C VAL A 178 9.15 -14.53 27.36
N ARG A 179 9.16 -15.84 27.14
CA ARG A 179 9.97 -16.78 27.93
C ARG A 179 11.44 -16.73 27.48
N ARG A 180 12.24 -15.89 28.15
CA ARG A 180 13.64 -15.60 27.80
C ARG A 180 14.62 -16.72 28.13
N GLU A 181 14.34 -17.52 29.16
CA GLU A 181 15.24 -18.59 29.66
C GLU A 181 15.09 -19.93 28.93
N LYS A 182 14.22 -20.01 27.92
CA LYS A 182 13.94 -21.23 27.16
C LYS A 182 14.65 -21.26 25.82
N ARG A 183 14.63 -22.44 25.17
CA ARG A 183 15.22 -22.68 23.84
C ARG A 183 14.89 -21.53 22.86
N PRO A 184 15.85 -21.05 22.05
CA PRO A 184 15.66 -19.88 21.18
C PRO A 184 14.39 -19.92 20.32
N ARG A 185 14.03 -21.10 19.82
CA ARG A 185 12.81 -21.31 19.04
C ARG A 185 11.52 -20.94 19.80
N LEU A 186 11.44 -21.25 21.10
CA LEU A 186 10.26 -20.93 21.90
C LEU A 186 10.17 -19.42 22.16
N LYS A 187 11.31 -18.75 22.39
CA LYS A 187 11.39 -17.29 22.49
C LYS A 187 10.87 -16.60 21.22
N TRP A 188 11.30 -17.06 20.04
CA TRP A 188 10.83 -16.53 18.76
C TRP A 188 9.36 -16.83 18.49
N LEU A 189 8.83 -17.97 18.97
CA LEU A 189 7.40 -18.26 18.90
C LEU A 189 6.59 -17.31 19.80
N ASP A 190 7.06 -17.06 21.01
CA ASP A 190 6.41 -16.11 21.92
C ASP A 190 6.42 -14.70 21.34
N LEU A 191 7.55 -14.27 20.77
CA LEU A 191 7.70 -12.98 20.12
C LEU A 191 6.80 -12.84 18.86
N HIS A 192 6.74 -13.88 18.03
CA HIS A 192 5.87 -13.90 16.84
C HIS A 192 4.40 -13.71 17.23
N ASN A 193 3.95 -14.41 18.28
CA ASN A 193 2.58 -14.30 18.75
C ASN A 193 2.30 -12.93 19.42
N LEU A 194 3.24 -12.42 20.23
CA LEU A 194 3.10 -11.12 20.89
C LEU A 194 3.06 -9.98 19.87
N LEU A 195 4.04 -9.90 18.97
CA LEU A 195 4.07 -8.86 17.96
C LEU A 195 2.90 -9.02 16.97
N GLY A 196 2.54 -10.25 16.60
CA GLY A 196 1.42 -10.51 15.71
C GLY A 196 0.07 -10.07 16.29
N VAL A 197 -0.15 -10.18 17.61
CA VAL A 197 -1.38 -9.65 18.24
C VAL A 197 -1.32 -8.12 18.42
N VAL A 198 -0.14 -7.56 18.71
CA VAL A 198 0.05 -6.10 18.83
C VAL A 198 -0.18 -5.39 17.51
N THR A 199 0.31 -5.95 16.39
CA THR A 199 0.14 -5.37 15.05
C THR A 199 -1.17 -5.80 14.38
N LEU A 200 -1.98 -6.66 15.01
CA LEU A 200 -3.11 -7.34 14.38
C LEU A 200 -4.06 -6.40 13.64
N VAL A 201 -4.59 -5.39 14.34
CA VAL A 201 -5.59 -4.48 13.78
C VAL A 201 -4.98 -3.65 12.66
N TRP A 202 -3.80 -3.09 12.91
CA TRP A 202 -3.07 -2.29 11.93
C TRP A 202 -2.75 -3.09 10.66
N LEU A 203 -2.16 -4.27 10.80
CA LEU A 203 -1.77 -5.12 9.68
C LEU A 203 -2.99 -5.63 8.90
N PHE A 204 -4.12 -5.88 9.57
CA PHE A 204 -5.37 -6.22 8.91
C PHE A 204 -5.91 -5.05 8.10
N VAL A 205 -5.91 -3.83 8.65
CA VAL A 205 -6.36 -2.62 7.96
C VAL A 205 -5.45 -2.33 6.77
N VAL A 206 -4.14 -2.17 7.00
CA VAL A 206 -3.15 -1.86 5.96
C VAL A 206 -3.11 -2.94 4.89
N GLY A 207 -3.19 -4.23 5.26
CA GLY A 207 -3.26 -5.34 4.32
C GLY A 207 -4.54 -5.33 3.48
N SER A 208 -5.69 -5.00 4.09
CA SER A 208 -6.98 -4.91 3.38
C SER A 208 -7.01 -3.74 2.41
N THR A 209 -6.56 -2.56 2.86
CA THR A 209 -6.52 -1.36 2.03
C THR A 209 -5.46 -1.45 0.94
N GLY A 210 -4.31 -2.07 1.22
CA GLY A 210 -3.30 -2.38 0.23
C GLY A 210 -3.83 -3.30 -0.86
N MET A 211 -4.55 -4.37 -0.50
CA MET A 211 -5.23 -5.24 -1.45
C MET A 211 -6.25 -4.48 -2.31
N ILE A 212 -7.07 -3.62 -1.71
CA ILE A 212 -8.04 -2.79 -2.44
C ILE A 212 -7.33 -1.84 -3.42
N ASN A 213 -6.21 -1.23 -3.02
CA ASN A 213 -5.41 -0.34 -3.86
C ASN A 213 -4.87 -1.03 -5.12
N THR A 214 -4.61 -2.34 -5.08
CA THR A 214 -4.18 -3.09 -6.29
C THR A 214 -5.25 -3.15 -7.39
N TRP A 215 -6.51 -2.88 -7.05
CA TRP A 215 -7.62 -2.83 -8.01
C TRP A 215 -7.94 -1.41 -8.48
N ALA A 216 -7.21 -0.39 -8.03
CA ALA A 216 -7.48 1.01 -8.35
C ALA A 216 -7.64 1.25 -9.86
N ASP A 217 -6.68 0.79 -10.67
CA ASP A 217 -6.72 0.94 -12.12
C ASP A 217 -7.96 0.31 -12.74
N LEU A 218 -8.38 -0.85 -12.24
CA LEU A 218 -9.56 -1.56 -12.74
C LEU A 218 -10.85 -0.84 -12.35
N LEU A 219 -10.95 -0.37 -11.11
CA LEU A 219 -12.10 0.39 -10.63
C LEU A 219 -12.24 1.73 -11.35
N ILE A 220 -11.13 2.43 -11.59
CA ILE A 220 -11.10 3.68 -12.36
C ILE A 220 -11.47 3.43 -13.82
N LYS A 221 -10.91 2.40 -14.46
CA LYS A 221 -11.27 2.02 -15.84
C LYS A 221 -12.74 1.62 -15.95
N TYR A 222 -13.27 0.90 -14.97
CA TYR A 222 -14.68 0.53 -14.93
C TYR A 222 -15.57 1.78 -14.82
N TRP A 223 -15.23 2.73 -13.94
CA TRP A 223 -15.93 4.01 -13.85
C TRP A 223 -15.85 4.84 -15.15
N GLN A 224 -14.68 4.88 -15.80
CA GLN A 224 -14.49 5.54 -17.10
C GLN A 224 -15.38 4.91 -18.18
N TYR A 225 -15.49 3.57 -18.17
CA TYR A 225 -16.30 2.83 -19.14
C TYR A 225 -17.81 2.95 -18.86
N ASP A 226 -18.24 2.97 -17.61
CA ASP A 226 -19.66 2.97 -17.24
C ASP A 226 -20.23 4.39 -17.23
N GLN A 227 -19.75 5.22 -16.30
CA GLN A 227 -20.36 6.53 -16.02
C GLN A 227 -19.85 7.63 -16.94
N LEU A 228 -18.52 7.68 -17.12
CA LEU A 228 -17.94 8.71 -17.98
C LEU A 228 -18.35 8.45 -19.42
N SER A 229 -18.26 7.22 -19.94
CA SER A 229 -18.68 6.94 -21.31
C SER A 229 -20.17 7.23 -21.57
N ALA A 230 -21.07 7.03 -20.61
CA ALA A 230 -22.47 7.42 -20.77
C ALA A 230 -22.63 8.94 -20.98
N LEU A 231 -21.92 9.76 -20.18
CA LEU A 231 -21.91 11.22 -20.32
C LEU A 231 -21.20 11.69 -21.59
N LEU A 232 -20.20 10.94 -22.05
CA LEU A 232 -19.36 11.30 -23.19
C LEU A 232 -19.81 10.69 -24.52
N THR A 233 -20.80 9.79 -24.51
CA THR A 233 -21.31 9.12 -25.72
C THR A 233 -21.65 10.09 -26.86
N PRO A 234 -22.28 11.26 -26.61
CA PRO A 234 -22.55 12.24 -27.69
C PRO A 234 -21.29 12.74 -28.40
N TYR A 235 -20.16 12.79 -27.70
CA TYR A 235 -18.90 13.40 -28.17
C TYR A 235 -17.87 12.38 -28.64
N LYS A 236 -18.15 11.08 -28.58
CA LYS A 236 -17.15 10.01 -28.77
C LYS A 236 -16.50 10.03 -30.16
N ASN A 237 -17.24 10.44 -31.19
CA ASN A 237 -16.76 10.50 -32.57
C ASN A 237 -16.44 11.92 -33.03
N GLU A 238 -16.54 12.90 -32.13
CA GLU A 238 -16.22 14.29 -32.47
C GLU A 238 -14.71 14.54 -32.32
N PRO A 239 -14.12 15.41 -33.18
CA PRO A 239 -12.71 15.76 -33.08
C PRO A 239 -12.44 16.50 -31.77
N VAL A 240 -11.28 16.25 -31.16
CA VAL A 240 -10.84 17.00 -29.97
C VAL A 240 -10.80 18.49 -30.29
N VAL A 241 -11.43 19.30 -29.43
CA VAL A 241 -11.45 20.76 -29.57
C VAL A 241 -10.02 21.29 -29.64
N ALA A 242 -9.71 21.95 -30.75
CA ALA A 242 -8.39 22.52 -31.03
C ALA A 242 -8.04 23.59 -29.99
N VAL A 243 -6.77 23.69 -29.61
CA VAL A 243 -6.32 24.56 -28.51
C VAL A 243 -6.70 26.03 -28.73
N ASN A 244 -6.65 26.51 -29.96
CA ASN A 244 -7.02 27.87 -30.35
C ASN A 244 -8.54 28.16 -30.30
N GLU A 245 -9.37 27.12 -30.26
CA GLU A 245 -10.83 27.24 -30.12
C GLU A 245 -11.29 27.15 -28.66
N ARG A 246 -10.36 26.86 -27.73
CA ARG A 246 -10.69 26.70 -26.32
C ARG A 246 -10.91 28.05 -25.66
N ALA A 247 -11.87 28.11 -24.74
CA ALA A 247 -12.00 29.19 -23.79
C ALA A 247 -10.78 29.24 -22.86
N SER A 248 -10.63 30.38 -22.18
CA SER A 248 -9.64 30.56 -21.11
C SER A 248 -9.82 29.47 -20.04
N VAL A 249 -8.72 28.78 -19.74
CA VAL A 249 -8.69 27.73 -18.72
C VAL A 249 -8.91 28.33 -17.33
N GLN A 250 -8.44 29.55 -17.09
CA GLN A 250 -8.76 30.29 -15.87
C GLN A 250 -10.27 30.47 -15.73
N ARG A 251 -10.95 30.95 -16.79
CA ARG A 251 -12.41 31.14 -16.77
C ARG A 251 -13.16 29.83 -16.55
N SER A 252 -12.74 28.76 -17.21
CA SER A 252 -13.31 27.43 -17.01
C SER A 252 -13.11 26.90 -15.58
N MET A 253 -11.94 27.15 -14.99
CA MET A 253 -11.64 26.80 -13.60
C MET A 253 -12.52 27.58 -12.62
N ASP A 254 -12.67 28.89 -12.84
CA ASP A 254 -13.52 29.75 -12.03
C ASP A 254 -14.98 29.28 -12.09
N ALA A 255 -15.48 28.91 -13.27
CA ALA A 255 -16.82 28.35 -13.45
C ALA A 255 -16.99 27.01 -12.70
N ALA A 256 -15.98 26.14 -12.73
CA ALA A 256 -16.01 24.88 -12.00
C ALA A 256 -16.02 25.08 -10.47
N LEU A 257 -15.18 25.98 -9.94
CA LEU A 257 -15.11 26.29 -8.52
C LEU A 257 -16.37 27.02 -8.03
N GLN A 258 -17.00 27.85 -8.86
CA GLN A 258 -18.31 28.45 -8.57
C GLN A 258 -19.42 27.39 -8.47
N HIS A 259 -19.37 26.34 -9.29
CA HIS A 259 -20.32 25.22 -9.23
C HIS A 259 -20.15 24.36 -7.97
N ALA A 260 -18.93 24.27 -7.44
CA ALA A 260 -18.58 23.48 -6.26
C ALA A 260 -18.03 24.37 -5.13
N PRO A 261 -18.87 25.22 -4.51
CA PRO A 261 -18.43 26.17 -3.50
C PRO A 261 -17.84 25.44 -2.28
N GLY A 262 -16.72 25.97 -1.76
CA GLY A 262 -16.01 25.38 -0.62
C GLY A 262 -15.09 24.21 -0.97
N MET A 263 -15.06 23.76 -2.23
CA MET A 263 -14.09 22.77 -2.71
C MET A 263 -12.82 23.44 -3.25
N LYS A 264 -11.72 22.71 -3.22
CA LYS A 264 -10.44 23.09 -3.80
C LYS A 264 -10.18 22.28 -5.07
N LEU A 265 -9.43 22.84 -6.00
CA LEU A 265 -8.94 22.07 -7.15
C LEU A 265 -7.93 21.00 -6.68
N SER A 266 -8.00 19.82 -7.28
CA SER A 266 -6.95 18.80 -7.17
C SER A 266 -6.14 18.71 -8.45
N PHE A 267 -6.82 18.40 -9.56
CA PHE A 267 -6.18 18.37 -10.88
C PHE A 267 -7.18 18.66 -11.99
N ILE A 268 -6.64 18.98 -13.16
CA ILE A 268 -7.37 19.31 -14.39
C ILE A 268 -6.98 18.28 -15.43
N ALA A 269 -7.96 17.69 -16.09
CA ALA A 269 -7.79 16.81 -17.24
C ALA A 269 -8.29 17.52 -18.50
N PHE A 270 -7.41 17.65 -19.50
CA PHE A 270 -7.68 18.38 -20.72
C PHE A 270 -8.48 17.55 -21.74
N PRO A 271 -9.06 18.20 -22.78
CA PRO A 271 -9.84 17.50 -23.78
C PRO A 271 -9.07 16.36 -24.46
N GLY A 272 -9.73 15.20 -24.58
CA GLY A 272 -9.20 13.99 -25.23
C GLY A 272 -8.40 13.05 -24.32
N THR A 273 -8.23 13.38 -23.04
CA THR A 273 -7.57 12.51 -22.05
C THR A 273 -8.51 11.42 -21.52
N SER A 274 -7.97 10.40 -20.83
CA SER A 274 -8.78 9.31 -20.25
C SER A 274 -9.77 9.78 -19.16
N PHE A 275 -9.59 10.98 -18.63
CA PHE A 275 -10.44 11.58 -17.59
C PHE A 275 -11.34 12.72 -18.13
N SER A 276 -11.36 12.92 -19.45
CA SER A 276 -12.18 13.94 -20.07
C SER A 276 -12.68 13.52 -21.45
N SER A 277 -13.54 14.36 -22.03
CA SER A 277 -14.05 14.16 -23.37
C SER A 277 -13.26 14.96 -24.41
N PRO A 278 -13.46 14.74 -25.71
CA PRO A 278 -12.88 15.60 -26.73
C PRO A 278 -13.34 17.08 -26.64
N HIS A 279 -14.42 17.37 -25.92
CA HIS A 279 -15.06 18.70 -25.83
C HIS A 279 -15.03 19.34 -24.45
N HIS A 280 -14.46 18.68 -23.44
CA HIS A 280 -14.52 19.16 -22.06
C HIS A 280 -13.12 19.32 -21.49
N THR A 281 -12.97 20.31 -20.63
CA THR A 281 -11.90 20.34 -19.64
C THR A 281 -12.54 19.88 -18.33
N THR A 282 -12.07 18.76 -17.77
CA THR A 282 -12.60 18.23 -16.52
C THR A 282 -11.77 18.74 -15.35
N PHE A 283 -12.42 19.40 -14.40
CA PHE A 283 -11.83 19.86 -13.16
C PHE A 283 -12.18 18.88 -12.05
N PHE A 284 -11.20 18.20 -11.49
CA PHE A 284 -11.39 17.36 -10.31
C PHE A 284 -11.20 18.23 -9.07
N VAL A 285 -12.30 18.49 -8.39
CA VAL A 285 -12.34 19.26 -7.15
C VAL A 285 -12.49 18.33 -5.95
N ARG A 286 -12.11 18.80 -4.76
CA ARG A 286 -12.10 18.02 -3.52
C ARG A 286 -12.48 18.88 -2.33
N GLY A 287 -12.96 18.27 -1.26
CA GLY A 287 -13.33 19.00 -0.04
C GLY A 287 -12.11 19.57 0.69
N SER A 288 -12.37 20.43 1.68
CA SER A 288 -11.34 21.09 2.49
C SER A 288 -11.07 20.40 3.83
N GLU A 289 -11.84 19.36 4.19
CA GLU A 289 -11.68 18.63 5.45
C GLU A 289 -10.85 17.36 5.26
N PRO A 290 -10.18 16.82 6.29
CA PRO A 290 -9.29 15.66 6.15
C PRO A 290 -9.91 14.44 5.46
N PHE A 291 -11.20 14.18 5.68
CA PHE A 291 -11.91 13.09 5.02
C PHE A 291 -12.32 13.45 3.58
N THR A 292 -12.80 14.67 3.36
CA THR A 292 -13.34 15.10 2.05
C THR A 292 -12.25 15.55 1.08
N SER A 293 -11.03 15.85 1.56
CA SER A 293 -9.88 16.22 0.72
C SER A 293 -9.36 15.07 -0.15
N LYS A 294 -9.75 13.84 0.16
CA LYS A 294 -9.40 12.64 -0.61
C LYS A 294 -10.51 12.21 -1.57
N LEU A 295 -11.68 12.87 -1.53
CA LEU A 295 -12.83 12.56 -2.39
C LEU A 295 -12.88 13.53 -3.58
N PHE A 296 -12.65 13.01 -4.78
CA PHE A 296 -12.60 13.82 -6.00
C PHE A 296 -13.96 13.89 -6.71
N GLN A 297 -14.51 15.09 -6.90
CA GLN A 297 -15.68 15.32 -7.71
C GLN A 297 -15.27 15.88 -9.08
N PRO A 298 -15.56 15.19 -10.19
CA PRO A 298 -15.33 15.72 -11.52
C PRO A 298 -16.39 16.77 -11.88
N VAL A 299 -15.94 17.92 -12.38
CA VAL A 299 -16.77 18.98 -12.97
C VAL A 299 -16.34 19.16 -14.42
N LEU A 300 -17.21 18.75 -15.35
CA LEU A 300 -16.97 18.84 -16.79
C LEU A 300 -17.41 20.23 -17.27
N VAL A 301 -16.45 20.99 -17.79
CA VAL A 301 -16.68 22.31 -18.36
C VAL A 301 -16.45 22.25 -19.86
N ASP A 302 -17.40 22.73 -20.65
CA ASP A 302 -17.29 22.80 -22.10
C ASP A 302 -16.07 23.64 -22.49
N ALA A 303 -15.22 23.05 -23.32
CA ALA A 303 -13.91 23.59 -23.63
C ALA A 303 -13.98 24.85 -24.49
N LYS A 304 -15.08 25.13 -25.22
CA LYS A 304 -15.24 26.31 -26.07
C LYS A 304 -15.94 27.47 -25.36
N THR A 305 -16.93 27.17 -24.53
CA THR A 305 -17.84 28.14 -23.93
C THR A 305 -17.52 28.46 -22.47
N ALA A 306 -16.70 27.63 -21.81
CA ALA A 306 -16.44 27.68 -20.36
C ALA A 306 -17.71 27.52 -19.50
N GLN A 307 -18.76 26.88 -20.03
CA GLN A 307 -19.96 26.56 -19.27
C GLN A 307 -19.86 25.17 -18.63
N VAL A 308 -20.36 25.01 -17.40
CA VAL A 308 -20.41 23.72 -16.72
C VAL A 308 -21.49 22.86 -17.38
N SER A 309 -21.07 21.73 -17.94
CA SER A 309 -21.97 20.80 -18.65
C SER A 309 -22.48 19.70 -17.73
N ALA A 310 -21.62 19.16 -16.86
CA ALA A 310 -21.97 18.05 -15.97
C ALA A 310 -21.06 18.00 -14.74
N SER A 311 -21.57 17.43 -13.66
CA SER A 311 -20.78 17.17 -12.44
C SER A 311 -21.24 15.85 -11.79
N PRO A 312 -20.85 14.69 -12.34
CA PRO A 312 -21.30 13.41 -11.81
C PRO A 312 -20.71 13.13 -10.42
N LYS A 313 -21.49 12.49 -9.57
CA LYS A 313 -21.02 12.03 -8.25
C LYS A 313 -20.16 10.79 -8.42
N LEU A 314 -19.17 10.64 -7.54
CA LEU A 314 -18.39 9.40 -7.48
C LEU A 314 -19.29 8.22 -7.07
N PRO A 315 -19.15 7.07 -7.73
CA PRO A 315 -19.79 5.84 -7.29
C PRO A 315 -19.16 5.34 -5.99
N TRP A 316 -19.95 4.62 -5.18
CA TRP A 316 -19.56 4.18 -3.84
C TRP A 316 -18.25 3.36 -3.81
N TYR A 317 -17.96 2.59 -4.86
CA TYR A 317 -16.75 1.77 -4.92
C TYR A 317 -15.47 2.60 -5.12
N LEU A 318 -15.55 3.73 -5.84
CA LEU A 318 -14.44 4.68 -5.93
C LEU A 318 -14.30 5.46 -4.63
N THR A 319 -15.42 5.84 -3.99
CA THR A 319 -15.37 6.43 -2.65
C THR A 319 -14.69 5.49 -1.66
N ALA A 320 -15.03 4.20 -1.66
CA ALA A 320 -14.40 3.20 -0.80
C ALA A 320 -12.89 3.04 -1.07
N LEU A 321 -12.50 3.03 -2.35
CA LEU A 321 -11.09 3.04 -2.75
C LEU A 321 -10.36 4.28 -2.20
N LEU A 322 -10.88 5.48 -2.44
CA LEU A 322 -10.26 6.73 -2.02
C LEU A 322 -10.18 6.87 -0.50
N VAL A 323 -11.18 6.39 0.24
CA VAL A 323 -11.17 6.36 1.72
C VAL A 323 -10.18 5.32 2.27
N SER A 324 -9.94 4.23 1.52
CA SER A 324 -8.97 3.20 1.93
C SER A 324 -7.52 3.66 1.85
N GLN A 325 -7.22 4.63 0.98
CA GLN A 325 -5.87 5.13 0.73
C GLN A 325 -5.22 5.77 1.98
N PRO A 326 -5.84 6.74 2.67
CA PRO A 326 -5.27 7.29 3.91
C PRO A 326 -5.02 6.24 4.99
N LEU A 327 -5.90 5.24 5.11
CA LEU A 327 -5.75 4.14 6.07
C LEU A 327 -4.55 3.24 5.75
N HIS A 328 -4.15 3.16 4.48
CA HIS A 328 -2.93 2.46 4.07
C HIS A 328 -1.69 3.30 4.36
N PHE A 329 -1.70 4.57 3.95
CA PHE A 329 -0.51 5.44 3.98
C PHE A 329 -0.17 6.02 5.36
N GLY A 330 -1.18 6.27 6.21
CA GLY A 330 -0.98 6.90 7.51
C GLY A 330 -0.65 8.40 7.41
N ASP A 331 -0.99 9.05 6.29
CA ASP A 331 -0.62 10.44 5.96
C ASP A 331 -1.54 11.50 6.61
N TYR A 332 -2.60 11.10 7.30
CA TYR A 332 -3.61 11.99 7.86
C TYR A 332 -3.31 12.52 9.27
N GLY A 333 -2.23 12.05 9.91
CA GLY A 333 -1.85 12.45 11.27
C GLY A 333 -0.46 13.09 11.39
N GLY A 334 0.16 13.44 10.27
CA GLY A 334 1.51 14.03 10.21
C GLY A 334 2.62 13.16 10.80
N MET A 335 3.71 13.80 11.21
CA MET A 335 4.93 13.13 11.71
C MET A 335 4.69 12.10 12.83
N PRO A 336 3.87 12.36 13.87
CA PRO A 336 3.60 11.35 14.89
C PRO A 336 2.97 10.08 14.30
N MET A 337 2.08 10.22 13.33
CA MET A 337 1.44 9.08 12.67
C MET A 337 2.43 8.30 11.81
N GLN A 338 3.27 8.98 11.04
CA GLN A 338 4.35 8.37 10.26
C GLN A 338 5.29 7.54 11.16
N ILE A 339 5.69 8.07 12.32
CA ILE A 339 6.53 7.35 13.28
C ILE A 339 5.83 6.09 13.81
N ILE A 340 4.54 6.18 14.16
CA ILE A 340 3.77 5.01 14.63
C ILE A 340 3.67 3.96 13.51
N TRP A 341 3.38 4.39 12.27
CA TRP A 341 3.33 3.50 11.10
C TRP A 341 4.67 2.79 10.88
N ALA A 342 5.77 3.51 10.96
CA ALA A 342 7.12 2.95 10.80
C ALA A 342 7.44 1.93 11.90
N LEU A 343 7.08 2.20 13.16
CA LEU A 343 7.29 1.26 14.27
C LEU A 343 6.45 -0.01 14.11
N LEU A 344 5.19 0.11 13.66
CA LEU A 344 4.30 -1.02 13.41
C LEU A 344 4.76 -1.84 12.19
N ASP A 345 5.32 -1.19 11.17
CA ASP A 345 5.93 -1.84 10.02
C ASP A 345 7.19 -2.61 10.42
N VAL A 346 8.09 -2.00 11.20
CA VAL A 346 9.27 -2.69 11.76
C VAL A 346 8.87 -3.88 12.62
N ALA A 347 7.84 -3.74 13.47
CA ALA A 347 7.30 -4.87 14.23
C ALA A 347 6.78 -5.99 13.31
N THR A 348 6.13 -5.62 12.21
CA THR A 348 5.63 -6.56 11.20
C THR A 348 6.77 -7.27 10.45
N ILE A 349 7.84 -6.58 10.10
CA ILE A 349 9.06 -7.19 9.54
C ILE A 349 9.60 -8.27 10.49
N ILE A 350 9.61 -8.01 11.80
CA ILE A 350 10.01 -9.00 12.81
C ILE A 350 9.02 -10.17 12.88
N VAL A 351 7.71 -9.94 12.77
CA VAL A 351 6.69 -11.01 12.72
C VAL A 351 6.91 -11.91 11.50
N LEU A 352 7.09 -11.33 10.32
CA LEU A 352 7.32 -12.07 9.08
C LEU A 352 8.64 -12.84 9.12
N GLY A 353 9.72 -12.20 9.54
CA GLY A 353 11.04 -12.84 9.70
C GLY A 353 11.03 -13.96 10.74
N SER A 354 10.36 -13.75 11.87
CA SER A 354 10.21 -14.79 12.91
C SER A 354 9.35 -15.96 12.43
N GLY A 355 8.30 -15.72 11.64
CA GLY A 355 7.50 -16.77 11.00
C GLY A 355 8.34 -17.67 10.08
N LEU A 356 9.16 -17.06 9.22
CA LEU A 356 10.07 -17.78 8.33
C LEU A 356 11.13 -18.57 9.12
N TYR A 357 11.72 -17.96 10.15
CA TYR A 357 12.68 -18.61 11.04
C TYR A 357 12.08 -19.85 11.74
N LEU A 358 10.86 -19.74 12.27
CA LEU A 358 10.15 -20.84 12.93
C LEU A 358 9.84 -21.99 11.98
N TRP A 359 9.56 -21.68 10.71
CA TRP A 359 9.39 -22.67 9.65
C TRP A 359 10.70 -23.40 9.32
N LEU A 360 11.80 -22.67 9.08
CA LEU A 360 13.11 -23.25 8.78
C LEU A 360 13.63 -24.14 9.92
N LYS A 361 13.54 -23.66 11.17
CA LYS A 361 13.97 -24.42 12.36
C LYS A 361 13.02 -25.57 12.73
N ARG A 362 11.91 -25.76 12.00
CA ARG A 362 11.05 -26.93 12.14
C ARG A 362 11.68 -28.22 11.60
N GLY A 363 12.59 -28.11 10.62
CA GLY A 363 13.27 -29.24 9.98
C GLY A 363 14.37 -29.91 10.81
N ASN A 364 14.87 -29.28 11.88
CA ASN A 364 15.88 -29.88 12.76
C ASN A 364 15.23 -30.74 13.85
N THR A 365 14.43 -31.73 13.47
CA THR A 365 14.11 -32.84 14.37
C THR A 365 15.39 -33.66 14.55
N VAL A 366 16.05 -33.51 15.69
CA VAL A 366 17.03 -34.51 16.16
C VAL A 366 16.38 -35.89 15.99
N PRO A 367 17.05 -36.88 15.37
CA PRO A 367 16.51 -38.22 15.25
C PRO A 367 16.09 -38.67 16.63
N VAL A 368 14.82 -39.05 16.79
CA VAL A 368 14.37 -39.75 17.99
C VAL A 368 15.23 -41.00 18.05
N ALA A 369 16.21 -41.01 18.97
CA ALA A 369 16.94 -42.21 19.29
C ALA A 369 15.90 -43.31 19.52
N SER A 370 15.92 -44.31 18.65
CA SER A 370 15.06 -45.48 18.70
C SER A 370 14.98 -45.94 20.14
N LYS A 371 13.78 -45.92 20.73
CA LYS A 371 13.54 -46.55 22.02
C LYS A 371 14.01 -47.99 21.90
N ALA A 372 15.11 -48.33 22.58
CA ALA A 372 15.51 -49.72 22.75
C ALA A 372 14.29 -50.51 23.25
N LYS A 373 13.99 -51.58 22.51
CA LYS A 373 12.95 -52.57 22.82
C LYS A 373 13.09 -53.00 24.29
N PRO A 374 12.00 -53.07 25.09
CA PRO A 374 12.05 -53.80 26.34
C PRO A 374 12.33 -55.28 26.00
N ALA A 375 13.38 -55.84 26.60
CA ALA A 375 13.61 -57.29 26.54
C ALA A 375 12.39 -58.00 27.13
N ALA A 376 11.86 -58.97 26.39
CA ALA A 376 10.72 -59.76 26.82
C ALA A 376 11.08 -60.61 28.04
N HIS A 377 10.14 -60.68 28.99
CA HIS A 377 10.16 -61.59 30.14
C HIS A 377 10.30 -63.05 29.69
N GLU A 378 11.32 -63.75 30.20
CA GLU A 378 11.23 -65.18 30.50
C GLU A 378 10.76 -65.34 31.95
N ALA A 379 9.74 -66.17 32.15
CA ALA A 379 9.11 -66.43 33.44
C ALA A 379 9.90 -67.49 34.24
N PRO A 380 10.14 -67.33 35.55
CA PRO A 380 10.75 -68.39 36.36
C PRO A 380 9.72 -69.45 36.78
N GLN A 381 10.09 -70.72 36.59
CA GLN A 381 9.39 -71.92 37.09
C GLN A 381 9.36 -71.98 38.62
N LEU A 382 8.26 -72.52 39.16
CA LEU A 382 8.00 -72.74 40.60
C LEU A 382 8.93 -73.80 41.23
N PRO A 383 9.13 -73.77 42.57
CA PRO A 383 10.22 -74.47 43.25
C PRO A 383 9.90 -75.93 43.62
N GLY A 384 10.90 -76.80 43.53
CA GLY A 384 10.93 -78.14 44.15
C GLY A 384 11.71 -78.13 45.49
N PRO A 385 11.53 -79.15 46.35
CA PRO A 385 11.88 -79.06 47.77
C PRO A 385 13.38 -79.23 48.07
N SER A 386 13.77 -78.63 49.19
CA SER A 386 15.10 -78.47 49.79
C SER A 386 15.82 -79.75 50.22
N GLN A 387 17.17 -79.74 50.16
CA GLN A 387 18.04 -80.52 51.05
C GLN A 387 19.25 -79.68 51.55
N PRO A 388 19.82 -80.00 52.72
CA PRO A 388 20.64 -79.08 53.50
C PRO A 388 22.15 -79.17 53.23
N GLU A 389 22.81 -78.10 53.68
CA GLU A 389 24.21 -77.66 53.57
C GLU A 389 25.27 -78.68 54.05
N PRO A 390 26.51 -78.57 53.53
CA PRO A 390 27.67 -78.70 54.39
C PRO A 390 28.63 -77.49 54.34
N ALA A 391 29.18 -77.21 55.53
CA ALA A 391 30.03 -76.10 55.95
C ALA A 391 31.33 -75.88 55.12
N PRO A 392 31.94 -74.67 55.20
CA PRO A 392 33.06 -74.28 54.35
C PRO A 392 34.39 -74.87 54.80
N ALA A 393 35.17 -75.36 53.84
CA ALA A 393 36.56 -75.73 54.03
C ALA A 393 37.49 -74.51 53.86
N MET A 394 38.15 -74.17 54.95
CA MET A 394 39.29 -73.27 55.09
C MET A 394 40.54 -73.80 54.37
N LYS A 395 41.28 -72.93 53.63
CA LYS A 395 42.73 -73.03 53.28
C LYS A 395 43.15 -71.72 52.58
N VAL A 396 43.88 -70.80 53.24
CA VAL A 396 45.32 -70.73 53.56
C VAL A 396 46.20 -70.26 52.39
N GLN A 397 46.71 -69.02 52.56
CA GLN A 397 48.02 -68.44 52.22
C GLN A 397 48.74 -68.84 50.91
N ALA A 398 49.05 -67.83 50.09
CA ALA A 398 50.40 -67.24 49.97
C ALA A 398 50.29 -65.80 49.49
#